data_AF-A0A7W5ZWN9-F1
#
_entry.id   AF-A0A7W5ZWN9-F1
#
_cell.length_a   1.000
_cell.length_b   1.000
_cell.length_c   1.000
_cell.angle_alpha   90.00
_cell.angle_beta   90.00
_cell.angle_gamma   90.00
#
_symmetry.space_group_name_H-M   'P 1'
#
loop_
_entity.id
_entity.type
_entity.pdbx_description
1 polymer ?
#
loop_
_entity_poly.entity_id
_entity_poly.type
_entity_poly.pdbx_seq_one_letter_code
_entity_poly.pdbx_strand_id
1 'polypeptide(L)'
;MRSPLDQLTPGQISRSAIVVAIATAIALGCGYVSNALTPTTAALGAFVLASSLLLAAPTQRASEMLGAVTVWMCFAEFLSTTQSGQFAMWRLAVTVATLGGVIGVIRIQHLRNLARHTPDTSLADLDRRTLGGIGVVPRSTAKLAAMRHETAPDALPEKG
;
A
#
# COMPACT_ATOMS: atom_id res chain seq x y z
N MET A 1 -0.54 -31.94 -15.34
CA MET A 1 -1.77 -31.35 -14.77
C MET A 1 -1.52 -29.86 -14.61
N ARG A 2 -2.28 -28.98 -15.27
CA ARG A 2 -2.11 -27.52 -15.14
C ARG A 2 -2.76 -27.07 -13.84
N SER A 3 -2.05 -26.28 -13.04
CA SER A 3 -2.58 -25.77 -11.78
C SER A 3 -3.74 -24.80 -12.07
N PRO A 4 -4.86 -24.83 -11.33
CA PRO A 4 -5.93 -23.84 -11.48
C PRO A 4 -5.43 -22.40 -11.23
N LEU A 5 -4.30 -22.23 -10.53
CA LEU A 5 -3.63 -20.94 -10.37
C LEU A 5 -3.00 -20.41 -11.67
N ASP A 6 -2.64 -21.27 -12.63
CA ASP A 6 -2.04 -20.86 -13.91
C ASP A 6 -3.06 -20.21 -14.86
N GLN A 7 -4.37 -20.32 -14.56
CA GLN A 7 -5.44 -19.75 -15.38
C GLN A 7 -5.91 -18.38 -14.87
N LEU A 8 -5.44 -17.94 -13.69
CA LEU A 8 -5.82 -16.66 -13.12
C LEU A 8 -4.98 -15.53 -13.72
N THR A 9 -5.66 -14.53 -14.29
CA THR A 9 -4.98 -13.32 -14.72
C THR A 9 -4.59 -12.47 -13.50
N PRO A 10 -3.44 -11.76 -13.53
CA PRO A 10 -3.06 -10.84 -12.46
C PRO A 10 -4.15 -9.79 -12.14
N GLY A 11 -4.95 -9.41 -13.15
CA GLY A 11 -6.09 -8.51 -12.98
C GLY A 11 -7.25 -9.10 -12.17
N GLN A 12 -7.56 -10.40 -12.31
CA GLN A 12 -8.57 -11.07 -11.48
C GLN A 12 -8.13 -11.16 -10.03
N ILE A 13 -6.83 -11.41 -9.78
CA ILE A 13 -6.26 -11.44 -8.43
C ILE A 13 -6.42 -10.06 -7.77
N SER A 14 -6.04 -8.98 -8.45
CA SER A 14 -6.21 -7.61 -7.93
C SER A 14 -7.68 -7.27 -7.63
N ARG A 15 -8.63 -7.63 -8.51
CA ARG A 15 -10.06 -7.39 -8.26
C ARG A 15 -10.58 -8.17 -7.04
N SER A 16 -10.19 -9.43 -6.90
CA SER A 16 -10.56 -10.22 -5.71
C SER A 16 -9.95 -9.62 -4.43
N ALA A 17 -8.72 -9.13 -4.51
CA ALA A 17 -8.04 -8.50 -3.38
C ALA A 17 -8.71 -7.21 -2.92
N ILE A 18 -9.30 -6.41 -3.84
CA ILE A 18 -10.12 -5.24 -3.48
C ILE A 18 -11.30 -5.65 -2.59
N VAL A 19 -12.03 -6.69 -3.01
CA VAL A 19 -13.19 -7.19 -2.24
C VAL A 19 -12.76 -7.69 -0.86
N VAL A 20 -11.66 -8.45 -0.80
CA VAL A 20 -11.09 -8.94 0.47
C VAL A 20 -10.65 -7.79 1.36
N ALA A 21 -10.00 -6.76 0.81
CA ALA A 21 -9.55 -5.60 1.56
C ALA A 21 -10.73 -4.84 2.18
N ILE A 22 -11.78 -4.58 1.40
CA ILE A 22 -12.99 -3.91 1.88
C ILE A 22 -13.68 -4.74 2.97
N ALA A 23 -13.89 -6.04 2.73
CA ALA A 23 -14.51 -6.93 3.70
C ALA A 23 -13.70 -6.99 5.01
N THR A 24 -12.38 -7.06 4.92
CA THR A 24 -11.48 -7.08 6.09
C THR A 24 -11.51 -5.76 6.84
N ALA A 25 -11.52 -4.62 6.13
CA ALA A 25 -11.60 -3.31 6.76
C ALA A 25 -12.91 -3.12 7.55
N ILE A 26 -14.04 -3.55 6.98
CA ILE A 26 -15.35 -3.53 7.64
C ILE A 26 -15.35 -4.47 8.85
N ALA A 27 -14.88 -5.71 8.69
CA ALA A 27 -14.84 -6.69 9.78
C ALA A 27 -13.99 -6.21 10.95
N LEU A 28 -12.82 -5.61 10.67
CA LEU A 28 -11.98 -4.99 11.69
C LEU A 28 -12.71 -3.82 12.37
N GLY A 29 -13.29 -2.90 11.59
CA GLY A 29 -14.05 -1.78 12.14
C GLY A 29 -15.14 -2.24 13.12
N CYS A 30 -15.95 -3.21 12.72
CA CYS A 30 -16.98 -3.80 13.59
C CYS A 30 -16.37 -4.46 14.83
N GLY A 31 -15.30 -5.25 14.68
CA GLY A 31 -14.65 -5.93 15.80
C GLY A 31 -13.97 -4.98 16.80
N TYR A 32 -13.48 -3.84 16.33
CA TYR A 32 -12.91 -2.77 17.16
C TYR A 32 -13.99 -2.06 17.95
N VAL A 33 -15.09 -1.67 17.29
CA VAL A 33 -16.25 -1.02 17.92
C VAL A 33 -16.87 -1.95 18.96
N SER A 34 -17.08 -3.23 18.64
CA SER A 34 -17.62 -4.20 19.61
C SER A 34 -16.65 -4.59 20.73
N ASN A 35 -15.40 -4.07 20.70
CA ASN A 35 -14.30 -4.41 21.60
C ASN A 35 -14.06 -5.93 21.75
N ALA A 36 -14.39 -6.71 20.71
CA ALA A 36 -14.25 -8.17 20.71
C ALA A 36 -12.85 -8.62 20.24
N LEU A 37 -12.06 -7.70 19.68
CA LEU A 37 -10.74 -8.00 19.13
C LEU A 37 -9.68 -8.07 20.22
N THR A 38 -9.05 -9.24 20.32
CA THR A 38 -7.80 -9.46 21.05
C THR A 38 -6.60 -8.88 20.27
N PRO A 39 -5.45 -8.63 20.94
CA PRO A 39 -4.25 -8.14 20.25
C PRO A 39 -3.80 -9.03 19.08
N THR A 40 -3.93 -10.35 19.22
CA THR A 40 -3.54 -11.32 18.18
C THR A 40 -4.46 -11.29 16.97
N THR A 41 -5.78 -11.22 17.18
CA THR A 41 -6.77 -11.17 16.09
C THR A 41 -6.74 -9.84 15.36
N ALA A 42 -6.54 -8.73 16.09
CA ALA A 42 -6.31 -7.42 15.50
C ALA A 42 -5.07 -7.40 14.60
N ALA A 43 -3.96 -7.98 15.08
CA ALA A 43 -2.72 -8.08 14.31
C ALA A 43 -2.87 -8.93 13.05
N LEU A 44 -3.54 -10.08 13.15
CA LEU A 44 -3.84 -10.94 12.01
C LEU A 44 -4.71 -10.21 10.98
N GLY A 45 -5.76 -9.52 11.42
CA GLY A 45 -6.61 -8.74 10.54
C GLY A 45 -5.84 -7.60 9.87
N ALA A 46 -4.95 -6.90 10.60
CA ALA A 46 -4.08 -5.88 10.05
C ALA A 46 -3.16 -6.43 8.96
N PHE A 47 -2.59 -7.63 9.17
CA PHE A 47 -1.76 -8.32 8.19
C PHE A 47 -2.54 -8.71 6.93
N VAL A 48 -3.76 -9.25 7.09
CA VAL A 48 -4.64 -9.60 5.97
C VAL A 48 -5.06 -8.35 5.20
N LEU A 49 -5.41 -7.28 5.89
CA LEU A 49 -5.77 -6.00 5.29
C LEU A 49 -4.58 -5.42 4.51
N ALA A 50 -3.39 -5.41 5.10
CA ALA A 50 -2.16 -4.95 4.44
C ALA A 50 -1.86 -5.77 3.17
N SER A 51 -1.90 -7.10 3.27
CA SER A 51 -1.60 -7.99 2.15
C SER A 51 -2.61 -7.84 1.01
N SER A 52 -3.90 -7.73 1.35
CA SER A 52 -4.96 -7.50 0.36
C SER A 52 -4.87 -6.12 -0.26
N LEU A 53 -4.53 -5.06 0.49
CA LEU A 53 -4.33 -3.71 -0.07
C LEU A 53 -3.16 -3.68 -1.08
N LEU A 54 -2.06 -4.34 -0.74
CA LEU A 54 -0.88 -4.42 -1.60
C LEU A 54 -1.18 -5.17 -2.91
N LEU A 55 -2.03 -6.20 -2.86
CA LEU A 55 -2.50 -6.92 -4.05
C LEU A 55 -3.55 -6.13 -4.84
N ALA A 56 -4.41 -5.38 -4.14
CA ALA A 56 -5.46 -4.57 -4.75
C ALA A 56 -4.89 -3.42 -5.59
N ALA A 57 -3.82 -2.77 -5.10
CA ALA A 57 -3.24 -1.58 -5.72
C ALA A 57 -1.75 -1.78 -6.08
N PRO A 58 -1.41 -2.62 -7.08
CA PRO A 58 -0.03 -2.97 -7.41
C PRO A 58 0.80 -1.79 -7.95
N THR A 59 0.14 -0.73 -8.43
CA THR A 59 0.81 0.48 -8.95
C THR A 59 1.08 1.52 -7.86
N GLN A 60 0.52 1.34 -6.66
CA GLN A 60 0.69 2.27 -5.55
C GLN A 60 1.90 1.89 -4.69
N ARG A 61 2.49 2.88 -4.02
CA ARG A 61 3.69 2.63 -3.21
C ARG A 61 3.32 1.81 -1.96
N ALA A 62 4.03 0.72 -1.71
CA ALA A 62 3.78 -0.15 -0.56
C ALA A 62 3.79 0.62 0.78
N SER A 63 4.66 1.62 0.93
CA SER A 63 4.70 2.48 2.11
C SER A 63 3.47 3.38 2.27
N GLU A 64 2.87 3.83 1.17
CA GLU A 64 1.64 4.64 1.21
C GLU A 64 0.44 3.77 1.59
N MET A 65 0.36 2.56 1.03
CA MET A 65 -0.68 1.59 1.36
C MET A 65 -0.60 1.14 2.82
N LEU A 66 0.60 0.81 3.31
CA LEU A 66 0.81 0.44 4.70
C LEU A 66 0.61 1.64 5.64
N GLY A 67 0.96 2.85 5.21
CA GLY A 67 0.61 4.08 5.93
C GLY A 67 -0.91 4.25 6.08
N ALA A 68 -1.67 4.02 5.01
CA ALA A 68 -3.14 4.08 5.05
C ALA A 68 -3.73 3.02 6.00
N VAL A 69 -3.18 1.80 6.01
CA VAL A 69 -3.60 0.76 6.97
C VAL A 69 -3.29 1.18 8.40
N THR A 70 -2.10 1.73 8.68
CA THR A 70 -1.77 2.23 10.03
C THR A 70 -2.73 3.32 10.48
N VAL A 71 -3.06 4.28 9.61
CA VAL A 71 -4.06 5.33 9.91
C VAL A 71 -5.43 4.72 10.20
N TRP A 72 -5.86 3.73 9.41
CA TRP A 72 -7.11 3.02 9.66
C TRP A 72 -7.14 2.30 11.02
N MET A 73 -6.05 1.64 11.40
CA MET A 73 -5.94 0.95 12.69
C MET A 73 -5.98 1.93 13.86
N CYS A 74 -5.29 3.07 13.75
CA CYS A 74 -5.36 4.15 14.75
C CYS A 74 -6.79 4.70 14.87
N PHE A 75 -7.47 4.90 13.75
CA PHE A 75 -8.86 5.37 13.74
C PHE A 75 -9.81 4.36 14.38
N ALA A 76 -9.67 3.07 14.08
CA ALA A 76 -10.49 2.01 14.66
C ALA A 76 -10.26 1.87 16.18
N GLU A 77 -9.01 1.99 16.64
CA GLU A 77 -8.70 2.00 18.08
C GLU A 77 -9.27 3.24 18.78
N PHE A 78 -9.23 4.40 18.12
CA PHE A 78 -9.86 5.62 18.65
C PHE A 78 -11.38 5.45 18.79
N LEU A 79 -12.07 4.93 17.78
CA LEU A 79 -13.50 4.61 17.86
C LEU A 79 -13.79 3.62 19.00
N SER A 80 -13.01 2.55 19.11
CA SER A 80 -13.12 1.59 20.22
C SER A 80 -13.01 2.30 21.57
N THR A 81 -12.06 3.23 21.70
CA THR A 81 -11.81 4.00 22.93
C THR A 81 -12.97 4.94 23.26
N THR A 82 -13.59 5.57 22.26
CA THR A 82 -14.76 6.44 22.50
C THR A 82 -15.96 5.68 23.08
N GLN A 83 -16.09 4.39 22.73
CA GLN A 83 -17.16 3.54 23.25
C GLN A 83 -16.80 2.85 24.56
N SER A 84 -15.57 2.36 24.70
CA SER A 84 -15.12 1.56 25.85
C SER A 84 -14.59 2.40 27.01
N GLY A 85 -14.19 3.65 26.74
CA GLY A 85 -13.50 4.53 27.70
C GLY A 85 -12.06 4.10 28.02
N GLN A 86 -11.53 3.06 27.37
CA GLN A 86 -10.19 2.52 27.63
C GLN A 86 -9.41 2.39 26.32
N PHE A 87 -8.20 2.93 26.30
CA PHE A 87 -7.30 2.84 25.14
C PHE A 87 -6.42 1.59 25.25
N ALA A 88 -6.65 0.60 24.38
CA ALA A 88 -5.91 -0.66 24.42
C ALA A 88 -4.54 -0.53 23.73
N MET A 89 -3.60 0.14 24.40
CA MET A 89 -2.27 0.44 23.85
C MET A 89 -1.53 -0.79 23.32
N TRP A 90 -1.66 -1.94 24.00
CA TRP A 90 -1.01 -3.18 23.57
C TRP A 90 -1.56 -3.71 22.25
N ARG A 91 -2.87 -3.63 22.03
CA ARG A 91 -3.51 -4.07 20.78
C ARG A 91 -2.99 -3.25 19.61
N LEU A 92 -2.92 -1.93 19.76
CA LEU A 92 -2.36 -1.05 18.75
C LEU A 92 -0.87 -1.33 18.52
N ALA A 93 -0.06 -1.46 19.57
CA ALA A 93 1.38 -1.73 19.45
C ALA A 93 1.68 -3.01 18.65
N VAL A 94 0.97 -4.12 18.93
CA VAL A 94 1.15 -5.38 18.21
C VAL A 94 0.74 -5.24 16.74
N THR A 95 -0.34 -4.52 16.44
CA THR A 95 -0.75 -4.28 15.04
C THR A 95 0.28 -3.46 14.27
N VAL A 96 0.83 -2.39 14.87
CA VAL A 96 1.87 -1.56 14.26
C VAL A 96 3.16 -2.36 14.05
N ALA A 97 3.56 -3.16 15.03
CA ALA A 97 4.71 -4.05 14.90
C ALA A 97 4.53 -5.06 13.75
N THR A 98 3.31 -5.58 13.58
CA THR A 98 2.97 -6.50 12.48
C THR A 98 3.10 -5.82 11.12
N LEU A 99 2.61 -4.58 10.98
CA LEU A 99 2.77 -3.78 9.75
C LEU A 99 4.25 -3.47 9.47
N GLY A 100 5.03 -3.18 10.50
CA GLY A 100 6.49 -3.02 10.39
C GLY A 100 7.18 -4.28 9.86
N GLY A 101 6.75 -5.45 10.32
CA GLY A 101 7.19 -6.76 9.81
C GLY A 101 6.90 -6.93 8.32
N VAL A 102 5.70 -6.56 7.86
CA VAL A 102 5.32 -6.59 6.44
C VAL A 102 6.25 -5.72 5.59
N ILE A 103 6.56 -4.49 6.03
CA ILE A 103 7.51 -3.60 5.35
C ILE A 103 8.88 -4.28 5.23
N GLY A 104 9.36 -4.87 6.34
CA GLY A 104 10.64 -5.57 6.38
C GLY A 104 10.73 -6.68 5.33
N VAL A 105 9.71 -7.55 5.27
CA VAL A 105 9.66 -8.66 4.29
C VAL A 105 9.64 -8.14 2.86
N ILE A 106 8.85 -7.09 2.56
CA ILE A 106 8.80 -6.49 1.21
C ILE A 106 10.18 -5.94 0.81
N ARG A 107 10.86 -5.25 1.73
CA ARG A 107 12.21 -4.71 1.47
C ARG A 107 13.23 -5.82 1.26
N ILE A 108 13.18 -6.90 2.04
CA ILE A 108 14.05 -8.07 1.87
C ILE A 108 13.83 -8.72 0.50
N GLN A 109 12.57 -8.92 0.09
CA GLN A 109 12.27 -9.49 -1.23
C GLN A 109 12.75 -8.59 -2.36
N HIS A 110 12.60 -7.27 -2.23
CA HIS A 110 13.10 -6.32 -3.21
C HIS A 110 14.63 -6.35 -3.33
N LEU A 111 15.34 -6.32 -2.19
CA LEU A 111 16.81 -6.43 -2.16
C LEU A 111 17.29 -7.76 -2.74
N ARG A 112 16.61 -8.86 -2.42
CA ARG A 112 16.92 -10.18 -2.99
C ARG A 112 16.71 -10.21 -4.50
N ASN A 113 15.69 -9.52 -5.02
CA ASN A 113 15.46 -9.42 -6.46
C ASN A 113 16.54 -8.58 -7.16
N LEU A 114 16.93 -7.45 -6.55
CA LEU A 114 18.02 -6.59 -7.01
C LEU A 114 19.35 -7.35 -7.06
N ALA A 115 19.71 -8.07 -5.99
CA ALA A 115 20.93 -8.86 -5.91
C ALA A 115 21.02 -9.95 -7.00
N ARG A 116 19.88 -10.43 -7.53
CA ARG A 116 19.84 -11.44 -8.60
C ARG A 116 20.02 -10.87 -10.00
N HIS A 117 19.49 -9.68 -10.27
CA HIS A 117 19.43 -9.11 -11.63
C HIS A 117 20.47 -8.01 -11.84
N THR A 118 20.93 -7.38 -10.76
CA THR A 118 21.82 -6.22 -10.82
C THR A 118 22.73 -6.17 -9.58
N PRO A 119 23.65 -7.14 -9.44
CA PRO A 119 24.47 -7.28 -8.23
C PRO A 119 25.49 -6.15 -8.02
N ASP A 120 26.04 -5.59 -9.10
CA ASP A 120 27.18 -4.66 -9.03
C ASP A 120 26.78 -3.17 -9.11
N THR A 121 25.48 -2.86 -9.05
CA THR A 121 25.02 -1.47 -9.04
C THR A 121 24.85 -0.96 -7.61
N SER A 122 25.42 0.20 -7.33
CA SER A 122 25.27 0.86 -6.04
C SER A 122 23.79 1.11 -5.74
N LEU A 123 23.38 0.84 -4.49
CA LEU A 123 22.02 1.13 -4.02
C LEU A 123 21.67 2.63 -4.16
N ALA A 124 22.66 3.52 -4.09
CA ALA A 124 22.47 4.95 -4.30
C ALA A 124 22.13 5.29 -5.77
N ASP A 125 22.69 4.55 -6.73
CA ASP A 125 22.41 4.73 -8.15
C ASP A 125 21.07 4.11 -8.58
N LEU A 126 20.63 3.07 -7.85
CA LEU A 126 19.27 2.53 -7.92
C LEU A 126 18.24 3.48 -7.27
N ASP A 127 18.69 4.29 -6.31
CA ASP A 127 17.92 5.32 -5.64
C ASP A 127 18.06 6.70 -6.32
N ARG A 128 17.99 6.71 -7.67
CA ARG A 128 17.70 7.94 -8.47
C ARG A 128 16.38 8.65 -8.07
N ARG A 129 15.69 8.17 -7.03
CA ARG A 129 14.48 8.71 -6.42
C ARG A 129 14.77 9.72 -5.30
N THR A 130 16.04 9.94 -4.95
CA THR A 130 16.48 10.86 -3.88
C THR A 130 17.52 11.88 -4.38
N LEU A 131 17.47 12.26 -5.67
CA LEU A 131 18.21 13.43 -6.17
C LEU A 131 17.33 14.68 -6.02
N GLY A 132 17.48 15.36 -4.88
CA GLY A 132 16.89 16.66 -4.59
C GLY A 132 15.60 16.56 -3.78
N GLY A 133 15.65 17.00 -2.52
CA GLY A 133 14.49 17.08 -1.63
C GLY A 133 13.31 17.83 -2.26
N ILE A 134 12.10 17.41 -1.90
CA ILE A 134 10.79 17.83 -2.43
C ILE A 134 10.40 17.06 -3.70
N GLY A 135 9.57 16.04 -3.48
CA GLY A 135 9.07 15.16 -4.53
C GLY A 135 8.30 15.91 -5.60
N VAL A 136 8.81 15.83 -6.83
CA VAL A 136 8.05 16.08 -8.05
C VAL A 136 8.32 14.92 -9.01
N VAL A 137 7.57 13.83 -8.82
CA VAL A 137 7.28 12.90 -9.92
C VAL A 137 5.80 13.11 -10.25
N PRO A 138 5.44 13.42 -11.51
CA PRO A 138 4.05 13.66 -11.86
C PRO A 138 3.21 12.40 -11.57
N ARG A 139 2.32 12.55 -10.60
CA ARG A 139 1.33 11.57 -10.18
C ARG A 139 0.35 11.33 -11.33
N SER A 140 0.15 10.07 -11.73
CA SER A 140 -0.82 9.61 -12.72
C SER A 140 -0.45 9.79 -14.20
N THR A 141 -0.67 8.73 -14.98
CA THR A 141 -0.62 8.74 -16.46
C THR A 141 -1.53 9.81 -17.06
N ALA A 142 -2.62 10.18 -16.39
CA ALA A 142 -3.50 11.28 -16.79
C ALA A 142 -2.80 12.65 -16.70
N LYS A 143 -1.92 12.84 -15.71
CA LYS A 143 -1.14 14.09 -15.57
C LYS A 143 0.02 14.15 -16.55
N LEU A 144 0.58 12.98 -16.90
CA LEU A 144 1.56 12.84 -17.98
C LEU A 144 0.95 13.11 -19.36
N ALA A 145 -0.31 12.71 -19.58
CA ALA A 145 -1.10 13.05 -20.77
C ALA A 145 -1.47 14.54 -20.81
N ALA A 146 -1.82 15.15 -19.68
CA ALA A 146 -2.09 16.58 -19.58
C ALA A 146 -0.86 17.44 -19.94
N MET A 147 0.33 17.09 -19.42
CA MET A 147 1.56 17.82 -19.78
C MET A 147 1.98 17.62 -21.24
N ARG A 148 1.69 16.45 -21.83
CA ARG A 148 1.94 16.20 -23.25
C ARG A 148 1.05 17.10 -24.14
N HIS A 149 -0.12 17.51 -23.66
CA HIS A 149 -0.95 18.52 -24.33
C HIS A 149 -0.44 19.96 -24.13
N GLU A 150 0.15 20.30 -22.98
CA GLU A 150 0.78 21.62 -22.77
C GLU A 150 2.08 21.82 -23.58
N THR A 151 2.74 20.73 -24.01
CA THR A 151 3.99 20.82 -24.79
C THR A 151 3.76 20.77 -26.31
N ALA A 152 2.51 20.76 -26.78
CA ALA A 152 2.22 20.95 -28.19
C ALA A 152 2.39 22.45 -28.52
N PRO A 153 3.44 22.85 -29.25
CA PRO A 153 3.71 24.25 -29.51
C PRO A 153 2.58 24.84 -30.35
N ASP A 154 2.22 26.09 -30.05
CA ASP A 154 1.54 26.98 -30.97
C ASP A 154 2.16 26.82 -32.36
N ALA A 155 1.43 26.13 -33.24
CA ALA A 155 1.67 26.20 -34.67
C ALA A 155 1.38 27.66 -35.06
N LEU A 156 2.49 28.37 -35.29
CA LEU A 156 2.64 29.66 -35.98
C LEU A 156 1.33 30.20 -36.60
N PRO A 157 0.86 31.42 -36.23
CA PRO A 157 -0.03 32.13 -37.12
C PRO A 157 0.74 32.54 -38.38
N GLU A 158 0.43 31.88 -39.51
CA GLU A 158 0.60 32.47 -40.83
C GLU A 158 -0.08 33.84 -40.83
N LYS A 159 0.72 34.92 -40.91
CA LYS A 159 0.24 36.23 -41.34
C LYS A 159 1.35 36.97 -42.08
N GLY A 160 1.06 37.32 -43.34
CA GLY A 160 1.64 38.46 -44.06
C GLY A 160 2.40 38.07 -45.31
#